data_AF-A0A6N9Q180-F1
#
_entry.id   AF-A0A6N9Q180-F1
#
_cell.length_a   1.000
_cell.length_b   1.000
_cell.length_c   1.000
_cell.angle_alpha   90.00
_cell.angle_beta   90.00
_cell.angle_gamma   90.00
#
_symmetry.space_group_name_H-M   'P 1'
#
loop_
_entity.id
_entity.type
_entity.pdbx_description
1 polymer ?
#
loop_
_entity_poly.entity_id
_entity_poly.type
_entity_poly.pdbx_seq_one_letter_code
_entity_poly.pdbx_strand_id
1 'polypeptide(L)'
;MKYYIQYLIVFILFFSTSISSFAQEEKLPQTLLDELKSKGDIAFYYENLVTGTSMSYQKEKVYAGASTIKLPLAVYIYQEAANGNLNLDQKLTYSVIHYYEGSGVIQFQPFGTQYTIRDLVKKMIVHSDNVAYIMLTKKMGRANFISFLKEIGGKNVFPNGYNKLSAEDLAIYAKTLNEFIDEHELLGQELLDSFVYTDYNDTIPAGVSESNVAHKVGYLPLELIYHDVGIVFEEHPYILVIMTKGIPYEKVRGVIAQVTKKIHNIHLSLKPVHIQVNGEKVVFPDVQPMINPQVGTTYVPVRFITEHLGGQVHWSNGILDVTLNETAMTFNIKNKQMVQINGIDDELGSEIIERHHRIYVPLRLITETLGFRVQWEQETRTIKIK
;
A
#
# COMPACT_ATOMS: atom_id res chain seq x y z
N MET A 1 -31.54 27.35 46.26
CA MET A 1 -30.07 27.43 46.40
C MET A 1 -29.45 26.41 45.47
N LYS A 2 -28.59 26.87 44.55
CA LYS A 2 -28.00 26.09 43.47
C LYS A 2 -26.91 25.16 44.02
N TYR A 3 -26.97 23.86 43.68
CA TYR A 3 -25.83 22.96 43.83
C TYR A 3 -25.04 22.93 42.51
N TYR A 4 -23.75 23.25 42.60
CA TYR A 4 -22.79 23.15 41.50
C TYR A 4 -22.34 21.69 41.36
N ILE A 5 -22.48 21.12 40.16
CA ILE A 5 -21.84 19.86 39.76
C ILE A 5 -20.62 20.23 38.90
N GLN A 6 -19.43 19.98 39.43
CA GLN A 6 -18.16 20.11 38.72
C GLN A 6 -17.95 18.85 37.88
N TYR A 7 -17.97 18.98 36.55
CA TYR A 7 -17.53 17.92 35.65
C TYR A 7 -16.00 17.99 35.52
N LEU A 8 -15.32 16.97 36.05
CA LEU A 8 -13.90 16.74 35.86
C LEU A 8 -13.72 16.10 34.47
N ILE A 9 -13.31 16.88 33.48
CA ILE A 9 -12.90 16.36 32.16
C ILE A 9 -11.46 15.88 32.28
N VAL A 10 -11.26 14.56 32.30
CA VAL A 10 -9.94 13.94 32.21
C VAL A 10 -9.53 13.92 30.74
N PHE A 11 -8.57 14.76 30.37
CA PHE A 11 -7.86 14.66 29.09
C PHE A 11 -6.90 13.46 29.17
N ILE A 12 -7.25 12.35 28.50
CA ILE A 12 -6.30 11.26 28.23
C ILE A 12 -5.51 11.66 26.98
N LEU A 13 -4.27 12.11 27.19
CA LEU A 13 -3.29 12.30 26.13
C LEU A 13 -2.88 10.92 25.58
N PHE A 14 -3.42 10.55 24.43
CA PHE A 14 -2.86 9.46 23.62
C PHE A 14 -1.57 9.96 22.95
N PHE A 15 -0.42 9.59 23.51
CA PHE A 15 0.82 9.62 22.76
C PHE A 15 0.82 8.44 21.78
N SER A 16 0.44 8.69 20.53
CA SER A 16 0.67 7.74 19.43
C SER A 16 2.16 7.78 19.06
N THR A 17 2.96 6.91 19.68
CA THR A 17 4.29 6.58 19.13
C THR A 17 4.08 5.70 17.92
N SER A 18 4.29 6.26 16.72
CA SER A 18 4.28 5.53 15.46
C SER A 18 5.40 4.48 15.46
N ILE A 19 5.06 3.23 15.80
CA ILE A 19 5.97 2.10 15.61
C ILE A 19 5.78 1.66 14.16
N SER A 20 6.72 2.01 13.29
CA SER A 20 6.76 1.54 11.91
C SER A 20 6.81 0.00 11.90
N SER A 21 5.73 -0.65 11.51
CA SER A 21 5.72 -2.09 11.27
C SER A 21 6.63 -2.38 10.07
N PHE A 22 7.71 -3.14 10.26
CA PHE A 22 8.52 -3.62 9.15
C PHE A 22 7.68 -4.60 8.32
N ALA A 23 7.10 -4.12 7.22
CA ALA A 23 6.63 -4.98 6.15
C ALA A 23 7.81 -5.79 5.63
N GLN A 24 7.70 -7.12 5.59
CA GLN A 24 8.75 -7.96 5.02
C GLN A 24 8.70 -7.84 3.49
N GLU A 25 9.82 -7.41 2.92
CA GLU A 25 10.01 -7.36 1.47
C GLU A 25 10.34 -8.78 0.98
N GLU A 26 9.45 -9.36 0.18
CA GLU A 26 9.69 -10.66 -0.44
C GLU A 26 10.75 -10.55 -1.53
N LYS A 27 11.60 -11.58 -1.63
CA LYS A 27 12.54 -11.65 -2.74
C LYS A 27 11.78 -11.83 -4.04
N LEU A 28 12.09 -10.93 -4.97
CA LEU A 28 11.65 -11.00 -6.35
C LEU A 28 11.90 -12.37 -7.00
N PRO A 29 10.90 -12.97 -7.66
CA PRO A 29 11.14 -14.10 -8.55
C PRO A 29 12.20 -13.74 -9.60
N GLN A 30 13.20 -14.60 -9.78
CA GLN A 30 14.32 -14.34 -10.69
C GLN A 30 13.86 -14.04 -12.11
N THR A 31 12.79 -14.71 -12.56
CA THR A 31 12.16 -14.50 -13.87
C THR A 31 11.62 -13.07 -14.06
N LEU A 32 11.01 -12.48 -13.01
CA LEU A 32 10.55 -11.10 -13.03
C LEU A 32 11.74 -10.13 -13.02
N LEU A 33 12.76 -10.41 -12.22
CA LEU A 33 13.97 -9.59 -12.15
C LEU A 33 14.72 -9.53 -13.49
N ASP A 34 14.91 -10.68 -14.15
CA ASP A 34 15.59 -10.76 -15.44
C ASP A 34 14.81 -10.01 -16.52
N GLU A 35 13.48 -10.08 -16.48
CA GLU A 35 12.63 -9.33 -17.39
C GLU A 35 12.75 -7.83 -17.16
N LEU A 36 12.63 -7.35 -15.92
CA LEU A 36 12.78 -5.93 -15.61
C LEU A 36 14.12 -5.38 -16.10
N LYS A 37 15.22 -6.13 -15.90
CA LYS A 37 16.55 -5.79 -16.42
C LYS A 37 16.60 -5.77 -17.95
N SER A 38 15.86 -6.65 -18.63
CA SER A 38 15.86 -6.74 -20.09
C SER A 38 15.05 -5.62 -20.78
N LYS A 39 14.11 -4.99 -20.06
CA LYS A 39 13.15 -4.04 -20.64
C LYS A 39 13.60 -2.58 -20.55
N GLY A 40 14.64 -2.25 -19.80
CA GLY A 40 15.24 -0.91 -19.73
C GLY A 40 15.44 -0.40 -18.30
N ASP A 41 15.50 0.92 -18.14
CA ASP A 41 15.55 1.55 -16.82
C ASP A 41 14.15 1.55 -16.21
N ILE A 42 13.90 0.58 -15.32
CA ILE A 42 12.63 0.38 -14.62
C ILE A 42 12.88 0.32 -13.11
N ALA A 43 12.04 1.04 -12.36
CA ALA A 43 11.82 0.82 -10.93
C ALA A 43 10.37 0.36 -10.71
N PHE A 44 10.14 -0.51 -9.74
CA PHE A 44 8.79 -0.91 -9.36
C PHE A 44 8.64 -1.06 -7.84
N TYR A 45 7.40 -0.94 -7.40
CA TYR A 45 6.97 -1.28 -6.05
C TYR A 45 5.61 -1.97 -6.10
N TYR A 46 5.43 -3.01 -5.30
CA TYR A 46 4.17 -3.71 -5.11
C TYR A 46 3.92 -3.90 -3.61
N GLU A 47 2.67 -3.74 -3.17
CA GLU A 47 2.24 -4.13 -1.83
C GLU A 47 0.80 -4.64 -1.84
N ASN A 48 0.58 -5.85 -1.34
CA ASN A 48 -0.75 -6.38 -1.04
C ASN A 48 -1.30 -5.64 0.19
N LEU A 49 -2.45 -4.97 0.10
CA LEU A 49 -2.98 -4.15 1.19
C LEU A 49 -3.60 -4.98 2.33
N VAL A 50 -3.91 -6.26 2.10
CA VAL A 50 -4.46 -7.17 3.12
C VAL A 50 -3.35 -7.79 3.95
N THR A 51 -2.35 -8.36 3.28
CA THR A 51 -1.25 -9.06 3.97
C THR A 51 -0.10 -8.11 4.28
N GLY A 52 -0.04 -6.95 3.62
CA GLY A 52 1.08 -6.02 3.54
C GLY A 52 2.39 -6.67 3.06
N THR A 53 2.30 -7.80 2.35
CA THR A 53 3.43 -8.38 1.62
C THR A 53 3.86 -7.41 0.53
N SER A 54 5.16 -7.10 0.46
CA SER A 54 5.68 -6.17 -0.54
C SER A 54 6.79 -6.80 -1.38
N MET A 55 6.95 -6.31 -2.61
CA MET A 55 8.08 -6.62 -3.49
C MET A 55 8.53 -5.33 -4.16
N SER A 56 9.82 -5.14 -4.40
CA SER A 56 10.29 -3.94 -5.08
C SER A 56 11.59 -4.13 -5.86
N TYR A 57 11.84 -3.25 -6.82
CA TYR A 57 13.11 -3.16 -7.54
C TYR A 57 13.46 -1.71 -7.78
N GLN A 58 14.66 -1.30 -7.35
CA GLN A 58 15.13 0.08 -7.44
C GLN A 58 14.14 1.10 -6.84
N LYS A 59 13.39 0.74 -5.79
CA LYS A 59 12.29 1.57 -5.26
C LYS A 59 12.70 2.98 -4.83
N GLU A 60 13.95 3.13 -4.40
CA GLU A 60 14.54 4.40 -3.93
C GLU A 60 15.11 5.25 -5.08
N LYS A 61 15.21 4.69 -6.29
CA LYS A 61 15.77 5.41 -7.43
C LYS A 61 14.87 6.59 -7.81
N VAL A 62 15.49 7.75 -7.95
CA VAL A 62 14.79 9.03 -8.16
C VAL A 62 14.68 9.36 -9.65
N TYR A 63 13.47 9.67 -10.09
CA TYR A 63 13.13 10.13 -11.44
C TYR A 63 12.48 11.52 -11.39
N ALA A 64 12.29 12.15 -12.56
CA ALA A 64 11.36 13.27 -12.64
C ALA A 64 9.92 12.75 -12.46
N GLY A 65 9.13 13.37 -11.57
CA GLY A 65 7.83 12.82 -11.19
C GLY A 65 6.74 12.92 -12.26
N ALA A 66 6.91 13.79 -13.26
CA ALA A 66 5.88 14.03 -14.28
C ALA A 66 4.49 14.32 -13.63
N SER A 67 3.39 13.92 -14.26
CA SER A 67 2.03 14.16 -13.75
C SER A 67 1.59 13.25 -12.60
N THR A 68 2.41 12.30 -12.12
CA THR A 68 2.01 11.45 -10.98
C THR A 68 1.90 12.25 -9.67
N ILE A 69 2.59 13.39 -9.56
CA ILE A 69 2.49 14.32 -8.41
C ILE A 69 1.07 14.90 -8.21
N LYS A 70 0.21 14.80 -9.24
CA LYS A 70 -1.20 15.23 -9.15
C LYS A 70 -2.01 14.34 -8.21
N LEU A 71 -1.58 13.08 -8.02
CA LEU A 71 -2.23 12.14 -7.11
C LEU A 71 -2.24 12.67 -5.67
N PRO A 72 -1.08 12.92 -5.01
CA PRO A 72 -1.11 13.41 -3.64
C PRO A 72 -1.67 14.83 -3.51
N LEU A 73 -1.65 15.65 -4.58
CA LEU A 73 -2.33 16.95 -4.53
C LEU A 73 -3.86 16.79 -4.43
N ALA A 74 -4.44 15.84 -5.15
CA ALA A 74 -5.87 15.56 -5.07
C ALA A 74 -6.27 15.06 -3.68
N VAL A 75 -5.47 14.15 -3.10
CA VAL A 75 -5.65 13.67 -1.72
C VAL A 75 -5.59 14.83 -0.74
N TYR A 76 -4.57 15.70 -0.83
CA TYR A 76 -4.43 16.86 0.05
C TYR A 76 -5.66 17.79 0.01
N ILE A 77 -6.17 18.08 -1.19
CA ILE A 77 -7.35 18.95 -1.38
C ILE A 77 -8.59 18.34 -0.71
N TYR A 78 -8.78 17.03 -0.89
CA TYR A 78 -9.93 16.32 -0.32
C TYR A 78 -9.81 16.15 1.19
N GLN A 79 -8.59 16.00 1.72
CA GLN A 79 -8.34 15.98 3.16
C GLN A 79 -8.64 17.35 3.80
N GLU A 80 -8.23 18.45 3.17
CA GLU A 80 -8.61 19.80 3.63
C GLU A 80 -10.13 20.02 3.58
N ALA A 81 -10.82 19.42 2.60
CA ALA A 81 -12.28 19.46 2.55
C ALA A 81 -12.94 18.64 3.66
N ALA A 82 -12.46 17.41 3.90
CA ALA A 82 -12.94 16.55 4.98
C ALA A 82 -12.72 17.19 6.36
N ASN A 83 -11.61 17.92 6.54
CA ASN A 83 -11.30 18.68 7.75
C ASN A 83 -12.13 19.97 7.91
N GLY A 84 -12.96 20.33 6.92
CA GLY A 84 -13.77 21.55 6.92
C GLY A 84 -12.98 22.84 6.61
N ASN A 85 -11.72 22.73 6.20
CA ASN A 85 -10.85 23.85 5.85
C ASN A 85 -11.08 24.36 4.41
N LEU A 86 -11.72 23.54 3.56
CA LEU A 86 -11.93 23.84 2.15
C LEU A 86 -13.33 23.47 1.68
N ASN A 87 -14.01 24.41 1.00
CA ASN A 87 -15.25 24.12 0.29
C ASN A 87 -14.94 23.70 -1.16
N LEU A 88 -15.23 22.44 -1.51
CA LEU A 88 -14.99 21.89 -2.86
C LEU A 88 -15.85 22.56 -3.95
N ASP A 89 -16.98 23.16 -3.59
CA ASP A 89 -17.86 23.87 -4.53
C ASP A 89 -17.47 25.35 -4.69
N GLN A 90 -16.43 25.81 -3.98
CA GLN A 90 -15.81 27.10 -4.23
C GLN A 90 -15.34 27.18 -5.68
N LYS A 91 -15.70 28.26 -6.37
CA LYS A 91 -15.26 28.52 -7.74
C LYS A 91 -13.91 29.24 -7.79
N LEU A 92 -13.06 28.81 -8.72
CA LEU A 92 -11.83 29.49 -9.12
C LEU A 92 -11.95 29.94 -10.58
N THR A 93 -11.37 31.09 -10.91
CA THR A 93 -11.40 31.66 -12.25
C THR A 93 -10.13 31.32 -13.01
N TYR A 94 -10.28 30.71 -14.20
CA TYR A 94 -9.18 30.50 -15.12
C TYR A 94 -8.73 31.85 -15.72
N SER A 95 -7.43 32.13 -15.70
CA SER A 95 -6.86 33.39 -16.16
C SER A 95 -5.50 33.16 -16.80
N VAL A 96 -4.97 34.19 -17.46
CA VAL A 96 -3.72 34.12 -18.23
C VAL A 96 -2.53 33.59 -17.42
N ILE A 97 -2.47 33.88 -16.12
CA ILE A 97 -1.39 33.41 -15.23
C ILE A 97 -1.44 31.91 -14.92
N HIS A 98 -2.55 31.24 -15.23
CA HIS A 98 -2.72 29.81 -15.07
C HIS A 98 -2.51 29.04 -16.39
N TYR A 99 -2.39 29.74 -17.53
CA TYR A 99 -2.23 29.11 -18.84
C TYR A 99 -0.96 28.24 -18.87
N TYR A 100 -1.12 27.02 -19.35
CA TYR A 100 -0.02 26.09 -19.57
C TYR A 100 -0.43 25.04 -20.60
N GLU A 101 0.48 24.70 -21.49
CA GLU A 101 0.25 23.76 -22.60
C GLU A 101 0.41 22.30 -22.17
N GLY A 102 0.15 21.38 -23.10
CA GLY A 102 0.29 19.94 -22.89
C GLY A 102 -1.05 19.25 -22.64
N SER A 103 -1.13 18.37 -21.65
CA SER A 103 -2.36 17.65 -21.35
C SER A 103 -3.36 18.53 -20.59
N GLY A 104 -4.64 18.36 -20.91
CA GLY A 104 -5.75 19.10 -20.30
C GLY A 104 -6.69 19.72 -21.31
N VAL A 105 -7.90 19.97 -20.85
CA VAL A 105 -9.01 20.54 -21.63
C VAL A 105 -9.23 22.02 -21.34
N ILE A 106 -8.78 22.51 -20.17
CA ILE A 106 -9.02 23.90 -19.74
C ILE A 106 -8.22 24.90 -20.58
N GLN A 107 -7.04 24.52 -21.08
CA GLN A 107 -6.20 25.41 -21.91
C GLN A 107 -6.89 25.94 -23.17
N PHE A 108 -7.95 25.26 -23.64
CA PHE A 108 -8.75 25.65 -24.80
C PHE A 108 -9.98 26.49 -24.46
N GLN A 109 -10.19 26.78 -23.17
CA GLN A 109 -11.37 27.49 -22.69
C GLN A 109 -11.08 28.99 -22.57
N PRO A 110 -12.08 29.87 -22.72
CA PRO A 110 -11.88 31.30 -22.56
C PRO A 110 -11.37 31.66 -21.16
N PHE A 111 -10.43 32.59 -21.08
CA PHE A 111 -10.11 33.22 -19.80
C PHE A 111 -11.36 33.86 -19.19
N GLY A 112 -11.50 33.75 -17.87
CA GLY A 112 -12.71 34.13 -17.14
C GLY A 112 -13.65 32.96 -16.87
N THR A 113 -13.48 31.81 -17.53
CA THR A 113 -14.24 30.59 -17.22
C THR A 113 -14.00 30.17 -15.77
N GLN A 114 -15.07 29.76 -15.07
CA GLN A 114 -15.05 29.39 -13.67
C GLN A 114 -15.30 27.90 -13.49
N TYR A 115 -14.53 27.29 -12.60
CA TYR A 115 -14.66 25.87 -12.22
C TYR A 115 -14.71 25.75 -10.72
N THR A 116 -15.49 24.80 -10.19
CA THR A 116 -15.39 24.44 -8.79
C THR A 116 -14.06 23.73 -8.52
N ILE A 117 -13.56 23.77 -7.28
CA ILE A 117 -12.37 23.01 -6.88
C ILE A 117 -12.58 21.52 -7.17
N ARG A 118 -13.79 21.02 -6.91
CA ARG A 118 -14.25 19.68 -7.25
C ARG A 118 -14.01 19.33 -8.72
N ASP A 119 -14.50 20.17 -9.63
CA ASP A 119 -14.36 19.96 -11.06
C ASP A 119 -12.90 20.07 -11.53
N LEU A 120 -12.12 20.97 -10.91
CA LEU A 120 -10.70 21.09 -11.18
C LEU A 120 -9.94 19.82 -10.76
N VAL A 121 -10.22 19.22 -9.60
CA VAL A 121 -9.59 17.97 -9.18
C VAL A 121 -9.94 16.86 -10.17
N LYS A 122 -11.22 16.74 -10.54
CA LYS A 122 -11.65 15.75 -11.54
C LYS A 122 -10.89 15.92 -12.85
N LYS A 123 -10.81 17.13 -13.41
CA LYS A 123 -10.05 17.40 -14.65
C LYS A 123 -8.55 17.14 -14.49
N MET A 124 -7.99 17.47 -13.34
CA MET A 124 -6.57 17.25 -13.02
C MET A 124 -6.21 15.75 -13.02
N ILE A 125 -7.10 14.88 -12.55
CA ILE A 125 -6.87 13.44 -12.50
C ILE A 125 -7.28 12.76 -13.81
N VAL A 126 -8.52 12.99 -14.28
CA VAL A 126 -9.10 12.31 -15.45
C VAL A 126 -8.37 12.66 -16.75
N HIS A 127 -8.21 13.96 -17.02
CA HIS A 127 -7.59 14.45 -18.25
C HIS A 127 -6.12 14.83 -18.08
N SER A 128 -5.55 14.55 -16.89
CA SER A 128 -4.21 14.98 -16.50
C SER A 128 -4.00 16.49 -16.72
N ASP A 129 -5.01 17.32 -16.47
CA ASP A 129 -5.02 18.73 -16.86
C ASP A 129 -3.96 19.57 -16.14
N ASN A 130 -3.11 20.27 -16.89
CA ASN A 130 -2.01 21.09 -16.36
C ASN A 130 -2.49 22.43 -15.79
N VAL A 131 -3.49 23.05 -16.41
CA VAL A 131 -4.06 24.30 -15.93
C VAL A 131 -4.77 24.06 -14.59
N ALA A 132 -5.53 22.97 -14.47
CA ALA A 132 -6.17 22.58 -13.21
C ALA A 132 -5.14 22.39 -12.09
N TYR A 133 -4.04 21.68 -12.37
CA TYR A 133 -2.94 21.51 -11.42
C TYR A 133 -2.36 22.84 -10.93
N ILE A 134 -2.14 23.79 -11.84
CA ILE A 134 -1.60 25.13 -11.50
C ILE A 134 -2.59 25.92 -10.64
N MET A 135 -3.87 25.94 -11.04
CA MET A 135 -4.93 26.64 -10.30
C MET A 135 -5.07 26.08 -8.88
N LEU A 136 -5.09 24.75 -8.75
CA LEU A 136 -5.22 24.05 -7.48
C LEU A 136 -3.97 24.23 -6.59
N THR A 137 -2.76 24.05 -7.13
CA THR A 137 -1.52 24.26 -6.38
C THR A 137 -1.42 25.70 -5.86
N LYS A 138 -1.84 26.69 -6.67
CA LYS A 138 -1.89 28.08 -6.24
C LYS A 138 -2.91 28.30 -5.13
N LYS A 139 -4.11 27.73 -5.24
CA LYS A 139 -5.18 27.82 -4.23
C LYS A 139 -4.75 27.20 -2.89
N MET A 140 -4.13 26.03 -2.93
CA MET A 140 -3.71 25.30 -1.74
C MET A 140 -2.44 25.87 -1.11
N GLY A 141 -1.64 26.57 -1.90
CA GLY A 141 -0.34 27.07 -1.48
C GLY A 141 0.73 25.99 -1.62
N ARG A 142 1.71 26.22 -2.51
CA ARG A 142 2.78 25.26 -2.79
C ARG A 142 3.56 24.84 -1.54
N ALA A 143 3.79 25.75 -0.61
CA ALA A 143 4.48 25.45 0.65
C ALA A 143 3.69 24.46 1.51
N ASN A 144 2.37 24.65 1.63
CA ASN A 144 1.49 23.76 2.38
C ASN A 144 1.45 22.37 1.74
N PHE A 145 1.37 22.30 0.41
CA PHE A 145 1.43 21.02 -0.30
C PHE A 145 2.77 20.30 -0.08
N ILE A 146 3.90 21.03 -0.10
CA ILE A 146 5.21 20.46 0.23
C ILE A 146 5.26 19.95 1.68
N SER A 147 4.67 20.70 2.63
CA SER A 147 4.59 20.26 4.03
C SER A 147 3.76 18.99 4.17
N PHE A 148 2.60 18.93 3.52
CA PHE A 148 1.75 17.74 3.48
C PHE A 148 2.52 16.51 2.96
N LEU A 149 3.22 16.64 1.83
CA LEU A 149 4.00 15.53 1.27
C LEU A 149 5.08 15.02 2.23
N LYS A 150 5.69 15.90 3.02
CA LYS A 150 6.67 15.52 4.06
C LYS A 150 5.99 14.84 5.26
N GLU A 151 4.84 15.36 5.67
CA GLU A 151 4.06 14.84 6.79
C GLU A 151 3.60 13.40 6.55
N ILE A 152 3.09 13.10 5.36
CA ILE A 152 2.71 11.73 4.98
C ILE A 152 3.92 10.81 4.72
N GLY A 153 5.15 11.32 4.88
CA GLY A 153 6.38 10.52 4.88
C GLY A 153 7.18 10.51 3.57
N GLY A 154 6.85 11.38 2.61
CA GLY A 154 7.59 11.52 1.34
C GLY A 154 9.09 11.76 1.57
N LYS A 155 9.93 11.02 0.84
CA LYS A 155 11.40 11.00 0.93
C LYS A 155 12.04 12.03 0.03
N ASN A 156 11.56 12.16 -1.21
CA ASN A 156 12.14 13.06 -2.21
C ASN A 156 11.25 14.26 -2.51
N VAL A 157 10.76 14.96 -1.47
CA VAL A 157 9.81 16.07 -1.66
C VAL A 157 10.49 17.30 -2.27
N PHE A 158 10.25 17.51 -3.57
CA PHE A 158 10.72 18.66 -4.35
C PHE A 158 12.20 19.05 -4.13
N PRO A 159 13.18 18.13 -4.27
CA PRO A 159 14.59 18.44 -4.08
C PRO A 159 15.03 19.55 -5.05
N ASN A 160 15.66 20.59 -4.50
CA ASN A 160 16.02 21.82 -5.22
C ASN A 160 14.83 22.49 -5.93
N GLY A 161 13.61 22.27 -5.45
CA GLY A 161 12.38 22.82 -6.02
C GLY A 161 11.82 22.06 -7.22
N TYR A 162 12.41 20.95 -7.64
CA TYR A 162 11.96 20.17 -8.81
C TYR A 162 11.11 18.98 -8.40
N ASN A 163 10.04 18.71 -9.16
CA ASN A 163 9.25 17.49 -8.99
C ASN A 163 10.08 16.25 -9.36
N LYS A 164 10.73 15.67 -8.35
CA LYS A 164 11.45 14.41 -8.44
C LYS A 164 10.90 13.48 -7.37
N LEU A 165 10.79 12.20 -7.66
CA LEU A 165 10.24 11.21 -6.75
C LEU A 165 10.74 9.81 -7.12
N SER A 166 10.63 8.88 -6.18
CA SER A 166 10.95 7.47 -6.35
C SER A 166 9.68 6.61 -6.37
N ALA A 167 9.83 5.31 -6.60
CA ALA A 167 8.68 4.40 -6.54
C ALA A 167 8.16 4.27 -5.11
N GLU A 168 9.04 4.40 -4.12
CA GLU A 168 8.68 4.44 -2.70
C GLU A 168 7.85 5.69 -2.36
N ASP A 169 8.20 6.87 -2.89
CA ASP A 169 7.37 8.07 -2.71
C ASP A 169 5.96 7.88 -3.28
N LEU A 170 5.85 7.33 -4.50
CA LEU A 170 4.54 7.07 -5.13
C LEU A 170 3.73 6.02 -4.39
N ALA A 171 4.39 5.00 -3.83
CA ALA A 171 3.74 4.00 -3.00
C ALA A 171 3.14 4.65 -1.74
N ILE A 172 3.88 5.54 -1.07
CA ILE A 172 3.37 6.31 0.08
C ILE A 172 2.14 7.11 -0.34
N TYR A 173 2.20 7.83 -1.47
CA TYR A 173 1.06 8.65 -1.92
C TYR A 173 -0.16 7.80 -2.29
N ALA A 174 0.03 6.62 -2.89
CA ALA A 174 -1.05 5.69 -3.16
C ALA A 174 -1.65 5.10 -1.88
N LYS A 175 -0.84 4.83 -0.85
CA LYS A 175 -1.34 4.42 0.48
C LYS A 175 -2.21 5.50 1.10
N THR A 176 -1.76 6.75 1.07
CA THR A 176 -2.55 7.89 1.59
C THR A 176 -3.87 8.06 0.82
N LEU A 177 -3.89 7.81 -0.49
CA LEU A 177 -5.14 7.76 -1.25
C LEU A 177 -6.06 6.63 -0.76
N ASN A 178 -5.53 5.42 -0.56
CA ASN A 178 -6.30 4.29 -0.06
C ASN A 178 -6.89 4.56 1.34
N GLU A 179 -6.06 5.05 2.26
CA GLU A 179 -6.48 5.43 3.62
C GLU A 179 -7.60 6.48 3.58
N PHE A 180 -7.47 7.52 2.75
CA PHE A 180 -8.50 8.53 2.59
C PHE A 180 -9.82 7.93 2.06
N ILE A 181 -9.75 7.00 1.10
CA ILE A 181 -10.94 6.33 0.56
C ILE A 181 -11.65 5.51 1.64
N ASP A 182 -10.88 4.78 2.45
CA ASP A 182 -11.40 3.92 3.51
C ASP A 182 -12.01 4.73 4.68
N GLU A 183 -11.41 5.88 5.01
CA GLU A 183 -11.84 6.74 6.12
C GLU A 183 -13.07 7.61 5.80
N HIS A 184 -13.35 7.87 4.52
CA HIS A 184 -14.36 8.84 4.10
C HIS A 184 -15.29 8.27 3.02
N GLU A 185 -16.50 7.85 3.40
CA GLU A 185 -17.47 7.23 2.48
C GLU A 185 -17.76 8.05 1.21
N LEU A 186 -18.43 9.21 1.33
CA LEU A 186 -18.86 9.98 0.16
C LEU A 186 -17.71 10.71 -0.55
N LEU A 187 -16.82 11.35 0.21
CA LEU A 187 -15.68 12.09 -0.37
C LEU A 187 -14.61 11.15 -0.93
N GLY A 188 -14.38 10.02 -0.27
CA GLY A 188 -13.46 8.97 -0.72
C GLY A 188 -13.96 8.34 -2.01
N GLN A 189 -15.24 7.98 -2.10
CA GLN A 189 -15.82 7.43 -3.34
C GLN A 189 -15.72 8.43 -4.51
N GLU A 190 -16.01 9.71 -4.26
CA GLU A 190 -15.92 10.72 -5.31
C GLU A 190 -14.48 10.92 -5.83
N LEU A 191 -13.50 10.91 -4.92
CA LEU A 191 -12.10 10.99 -5.29
C LEU A 191 -11.66 9.73 -6.05
N LEU A 192 -12.04 8.55 -5.55
CA LEU A 192 -11.78 7.25 -6.17
C LEU A 192 -12.28 7.21 -7.62
N ASP A 193 -13.53 7.64 -7.87
CA ASP A 193 -14.12 7.68 -9.21
C ASP A 193 -13.26 8.47 -10.20
N SER A 194 -12.62 9.56 -9.75
CA SER A 194 -11.75 10.36 -10.61
C SER A 194 -10.51 9.59 -11.07
N PHE A 195 -9.95 8.71 -10.21
CA PHE A 195 -8.79 7.88 -10.53
C PHE A 195 -9.15 6.62 -11.33
N VAL A 196 -10.37 6.09 -11.15
CA VAL A 196 -10.86 4.91 -11.89
C VAL A 196 -11.27 5.29 -13.32
N TYR A 197 -11.97 6.41 -13.49
CA TYR A 197 -12.51 6.84 -14.80
C TYR A 197 -11.59 7.83 -15.53
N THR A 198 -10.29 7.67 -15.38
CA THR A 198 -9.28 8.47 -16.11
C THR A 198 -9.19 8.06 -17.58
N ASP A 199 -8.71 8.94 -18.46
CA ASP A 199 -8.60 8.67 -19.90
C ASP A 199 -7.44 7.71 -20.26
N TYR A 200 -6.59 7.36 -19.30
CA TYR A 200 -5.26 6.78 -19.54
C TYR A 200 -5.15 5.27 -19.21
N ASN A 201 -5.98 4.42 -19.78
CA ASN A 201 -6.10 3.01 -19.34
C ASN A 201 -5.17 1.99 -20.03
N ASP A 202 -4.12 2.43 -20.72
CA ASP A 202 -3.27 1.56 -21.55
C ASP A 202 -1.96 1.10 -20.87
N THR A 203 -1.82 1.36 -19.57
CA THR A 203 -0.66 1.01 -18.72
C THR A 203 -1.01 -0.06 -17.67
N ILE A 204 -1.06 0.26 -16.37
CA ILE A 204 -1.41 -0.70 -15.32
C ILE A 204 -2.78 -1.33 -15.59
N PRO A 205 -3.85 -0.57 -15.92
CA PRO A 205 -5.16 -1.18 -16.18
C PRO A 205 -5.14 -2.20 -17.32
N ALA A 206 -4.34 -1.99 -18.37
CA ALA A 206 -4.20 -2.95 -19.47
C ALA A 206 -3.53 -4.29 -19.06
N GLY A 207 -2.87 -4.33 -17.90
CA GLY A 207 -2.23 -5.53 -17.36
C GLY A 207 -3.13 -6.35 -16.44
N VAL A 208 -4.29 -5.83 -16.04
CA VAL A 208 -5.26 -6.51 -15.16
C VAL A 208 -6.62 -6.52 -15.83
N SER A 209 -7.19 -7.71 -16.06
CA SER A 209 -8.51 -7.83 -16.67
C SER A 209 -9.58 -7.76 -15.58
N GLU A 210 -10.62 -6.93 -15.78
CA GLU A 210 -11.87 -6.90 -15.00
C GLU A 210 -11.85 -6.16 -13.64
N SER A 211 -10.74 -5.54 -13.26
CA SER A 211 -10.60 -4.87 -11.95
C SER A 211 -10.67 -3.36 -12.08
N ASN A 212 -11.34 -2.70 -11.11
CA ASN A 212 -11.26 -1.25 -11.00
C ASN A 212 -9.84 -0.87 -10.58
N VAL A 213 -9.19 -0.04 -11.38
CA VAL A 213 -7.84 0.44 -11.11
C VAL A 213 -7.90 1.95 -10.89
N ALA A 214 -7.70 2.39 -9.65
CA ALA A 214 -7.53 3.81 -9.36
C ALA A 214 -6.06 4.17 -9.58
N HIS A 215 -5.76 4.95 -10.61
CA HIS A 215 -4.37 5.20 -10.97
C HIS A 215 -4.09 6.56 -11.57
N LYS A 216 -2.81 6.91 -11.62
CA LYS A 216 -2.33 8.15 -12.23
C LYS A 216 -1.03 7.93 -13.01
N VAL A 217 -1.13 8.15 -14.32
CA VAL A 217 0.05 8.19 -15.20
C VAL A 217 0.84 9.50 -15.08
N GLY A 218 2.12 9.45 -15.42
CA GLY A 218 2.98 10.62 -15.59
C GLY A 218 3.93 10.46 -16.77
N TYR A 219 3.73 11.27 -17.82
CA TYR A 219 4.51 11.20 -19.06
C TYR A 219 5.32 12.49 -19.28
N LEU A 220 6.61 12.34 -19.59
CA LEU A 220 7.50 13.38 -20.11
C LEU A 220 8.19 12.82 -21.36
N PRO A 221 7.54 12.93 -22.54
CA PRO A 221 8.02 12.26 -23.75
C PRO A 221 9.42 12.67 -24.20
N LEU A 222 9.80 13.94 -24.01
CA LEU A 222 11.13 14.46 -24.37
C LEU A 222 12.26 13.83 -23.53
N GLU A 223 11.96 13.35 -22.32
CA GLU A 223 12.92 12.68 -21.44
C GLU A 223 12.79 11.15 -21.48
N LEU A 224 11.88 10.63 -22.31
CA LEU A 224 11.49 9.22 -22.34
C LEU A 224 11.09 8.68 -20.96
N ILE A 225 10.38 9.49 -20.18
CA ILE A 225 9.91 9.14 -18.85
C ILE A 225 8.41 8.85 -18.91
N TYR A 226 8.05 7.65 -18.46
CA TYR A 226 6.66 7.20 -18.40
C TYR A 226 6.45 6.40 -17.12
N HIS A 227 5.55 6.88 -16.28
CA HIS A 227 5.27 6.32 -14.96
C HIS A 227 3.79 6.02 -14.84
N ASP A 228 3.48 5.05 -13.99
CA ASP A 228 2.11 4.79 -13.54
C ASP A 228 2.14 4.31 -12.09
N VAL A 229 1.15 4.73 -11.32
CA VAL A 229 0.91 4.34 -9.93
C VAL A 229 -0.57 4.08 -9.77
N GLY A 230 -0.94 2.93 -9.24
CA GLY A 230 -2.33 2.60 -9.02
C GLY A 230 -2.58 1.67 -7.84
N ILE A 231 -3.84 1.68 -7.41
CA ILE A 231 -4.44 0.71 -6.49
C ILE A 231 -5.35 -0.17 -7.36
N VAL A 232 -5.10 -1.48 -7.33
CA VAL A 232 -5.93 -2.46 -8.02
C VAL A 232 -6.93 -3.02 -7.00
N PHE A 233 -8.21 -2.77 -7.24
CA PHE A 233 -9.29 -3.21 -6.36
C PHE A 233 -9.84 -4.56 -6.79
N GLU A 234 -9.52 -5.58 -5.99
CA GLU A 234 -9.94 -6.97 -6.14
C GLU A 234 -10.22 -7.56 -4.74
N GLU A 235 -10.46 -8.87 -4.62
CA GLU A 235 -10.63 -9.56 -3.32
C GLU A 235 -9.47 -9.28 -2.36
N HIS A 236 -8.26 -9.13 -2.89
CA HIS A 236 -7.08 -8.69 -2.14
C HIS A 236 -6.50 -7.45 -2.81
N PRO A 237 -6.93 -6.23 -2.44
CA PRO A 237 -6.45 -5.03 -3.11
C PRO A 237 -4.93 -4.87 -2.94
N TYR A 238 -4.28 -4.25 -3.91
CA TYR A 238 -2.84 -4.02 -3.86
C TYR A 238 -2.43 -2.72 -4.55
N ILE A 239 -1.32 -2.14 -4.07
CA ILE A 239 -0.65 -1.02 -4.71
C ILE A 239 0.38 -1.54 -5.71
N LEU A 240 0.44 -0.90 -6.87
CA LEU A 240 1.47 -1.12 -7.87
C LEU A 240 1.99 0.22 -8.39
N VAL A 241 3.31 0.38 -8.36
CA VAL A 241 4.04 1.49 -8.95
C VAL A 241 5.00 0.94 -9.99
N ILE A 242 4.97 1.49 -11.20
CA ILE A 242 5.95 1.19 -12.25
C ILE A 242 6.48 2.51 -12.80
N MET A 243 7.78 2.72 -12.67
CA MET A 243 8.49 3.89 -13.15
C MET A 243 9.48 3.47 -14.23
N THR A 244 9.46 4.15 -15.38
CA THR A 244 10.35 3.85 -16.50
C THR A 244 11.09 5.09 -17.00
N LYS A 245 12.29 4.87 -17.53
CA LYS A 245 13.07 5.87 -18.28
C LYS A 245 13.75 5.25 -19.50
N GLY A 246 13.85 6.00 -20.59
CA GLY A 246 14.60 5.61 -21.78
C GLY A 246 13.89 4.58 -22.67
N ILE A 247 12.64 4.23 -22.38
CA ILE A 247 11.83 3.34 -23.21
C ILE A 247 10.98 4.21 -24.16
N PRO A 248 11.04 3.98 -25.49
CA PRO A 248 10.22 4.71 -26.45
C PRO A 248 8.71 4.60 -26.20
N TYR A 249 7.97 5.67 -26.51
CA TYR A 249 6.53 5.80 -26.22
C TYR A 249 5.69 4.66 -26.82
N GLU A 250 6.02 4.24 -28.05
CA GLU A 250 5.31 3.19 -28.76
C GLU A 250 5.47 1.81 -28.12
N LYS A 251 6.47 1.64 -27.24
CA LYS A 251 6.75 0.38 -26.55
C LYS A 251 6.36 0.41 -25.08
N VAL A 252 6.56 1.55 -24.41
CA VAL A 252 6.54 1.64 -22.94
C VAL A 252 5.20 1.24 -22.32
N ARG A 253 4.08 1.58 -22.95
CA ARG A 253 2.74 1.20 -22.49
C ARG A 253 2.57 -0.31 -22.43
N GLY A 254 2.97 -1.00 -23.51
CA GLY A 254 2.98 -2.46 -23.57
C GLY A 254 3.97 -3.09 -22.59
N VAL A 255 5.10 -2.43 -22.29
CA VAL A 255 6.03 -2.88 -21.25
C VAL A 255 5.38 -2.80 -19.87
N ILE A 256 4.78 -1.66 -19.52
CA ILE A 256 4.09 -1.47 -18.22
C ILE A 256 2.95 -2.49 -18.07
N ALA A 257 2.13 -2.69 -19.11
CA ALA A 257 1.04 -3.67 -19.09
C ALA A 257 1.56 -5.12 -18.94
N GLN A 258 2.64 -5.51 -19.63
CA GLN A 258 3.23 -6.85 -19.52
C GLN A 258 3.82 -7.10 -18.13
N VAL A 259 4.55 -6.12 -17.58
CA VAL A 259 5.10 -6.20 -16.21
C VAL A 259 3.97 -6.29 -15.20
N THR A 260 2.93 -5.47 -15.36
CA THR A 260 1.73 -5.50 -14.52
C THR A 260 1.07 -6.87 -14.53
N LYS A 261 0.82 -7.46 -15.72
CA LYS A 261 0.21 -8.79 -15.84
C LYS A 261 0.99 -9.87 -15.09
N LYS A 262 2.32 -9.80 -15.09
CA LYS A 262 3.16 -10.76 -14.38
C LYS A 262 3.11 -10.56 -12.87
N ILE A 263 3.18 -9.32 -12.40
CA ILE A 263 3.02 -8.99 -10.99
C ILE A 263 1.63 -9.40 -10.51
N HIS A 264 0.60 -9.16 -11.30
CA HIS A 264 -0.76 -9.57 -11.03
C HIS A 264 -0.89 -11.11 -10.93
N ASN A 265 -0.27 -11.88 -11.83
CA ASN A 265 -0.24 -13.34 -11.71
C ASN A 265 0.46 -13.81 -10.42
N ILE A 266 1.54 -13.13 -10.02
CA ILE A 266 2.18 -13.39 -8.71
C ILE A 266 1.21 -13.04 -7.59
N HIS A 267 0.55 -11.89 -7.63
CA HIS A 267 -0.47 -11.47 -6.67
C HIS A 267 -1.58 -12.54 -6.49
N LEU A 268 -2.13 -13.05 -7.59
CA LEU A 268 -3.13 -14.12 -7.57
C LEU A 268 -2.59 -15.44 -6.95
N SER A 269 -1.28 -15.67 -7.00
CA SER A 269 -0.64 -16.80 -6.30
C SER A 269 -0.42 -16.56 -4.81
N LEU A 270 -0.44 -15.29 -4.36
CA LEU A 270 -0.24 -14.86 -2.98
C LEU A 270 -1.54 -14.84 -2.15
N LYS A 271 -2.66 -15.36 -2.69
CA LYS A 271 -3.96 -15.44 -1.98
C LYS A 271 -3.83 -15.94 -0.53
N PRO A 272 -4.65 -15.42 0.41
CA PRO A 272 -4.62 -15.83 1.81
C PRO A 272 -4.71 -17.34 1.96
N VAL A 273 -4.05 -17.82 3.00
CA VAL A 273 -4.20 -19.20 3.43
C VAL A 273 -5.32 -19.27 4.45
N HIS A 274 -6.27 -20.16 4.22
CA HIS A 274 -7.27 -20.50 5.22
C HIS A 274 -6.71 -21.56 6.16
N ILE A 275 -7.06 -21.49 7.44
CA ILE A 275 -6.66 -22.48 8.42
C ILE A 275 -7.90 -23.05 9.09
N GLN A 276 -7.93 -24.37 9.21
CA GLN A 276 -8.93 -25.11 9.96
C GLN A 276 -8.25 -25.93 11.05
N VAL A 277 -8.73 -25.82 12.29
CA VAL A 277 -8.32 -26.64 13.42
C VAL A 277 -9.49 -27.54 13.78
N ASN A 278 -9.29 -28.86 13.76
CA ASN A 278 -10.34 -29.85 14.07
C ASN A 278 -11.65 -29.68 13.27
N GLY A 279 -11.55 -29.13 12.05
CA GLY A 279 -12.69 -28.87 11.17
C GLY A 279 -13.32 -27.48 11.32
N GLU A 280 -12.90 -26.70 12.31
CA GLU A 280 -13.37 -25.32 12.52
C GLU A 280 -12.44 -24.32 11.84
N LYS A 281 -13.01 -23.34 11.11
CA LYS A 281 -12.23 -22.27 10.46
C LYS A 281 -11.68 -21.33 11.53
N VAL A 282 -10.35 -21.14 11.54
CA VAL A 282 -9.69 -20.14 12.37
C VAL A 282 -9.95 -18.76 11.76
N VAL A 283 -10.47 -17.85 12.57
CA VAL A 283 -10.70 -16.45 12.19
C VAL A 283 -9.50 -15.62 12.64
N PHE A 284 -8.95 -14.85 11.71
CA PHE A 284 -7.90 -13.88 11.99
C PHE A 284 -8.46 -12.47 11.72
N PRO A 285 -8.88 -11.73 12.76
CA PRO A 285 -9.67 -10.52 12.60
C PRO A 285 -8.84 -9.30 12.17
N ASP A 286 -7.55 -9.28 12.48
CA ASP A 286 -6.68 -8.12 12.34
C ASP A 286 -5.41 -8.38 11.51
N VAL A 287 -5.11 -9.66 11.24
CA VAL A 287 -3.96 -10.11 10.47
C VAL A 287 -4.31 -11.36 9.68
N GLN A 288 -3.51 -11.76 8.68
CA GLN A 288 -3.71 -13.04 7.98
C GLN A 288 -2.46 -13.92 8.08
N PRO A 289 -2.60 -15.26 8.00
CA PRO A 289 -1.50 -16.16 7.69
C PRO A 289 -0.82 -15.78 6.36
N MET A 290 0.48 -16.04 6.26
CA MET A 290 1.25 -15.76 5.05
C MET A 290 2.06 -16.98 4.62
N ILE A 291 2.27 -17.16 3.33
CA ILE A 291 3.24 -18.14 2.80
C ILE A 291 4.48 -17.36 2.44
N ASN A 292 5.65 -17.79 2.91
CA ASN A 292 6.92 -17.31 2.38
C ASN A 292 7.22 -18.07 1.08
N PRO A 293 7.13 -17.43 -0.11
CA PRO A 293 7.25 -18.14 -1.38
C PRO A 293 8.68 -18.60 -1.70
N GLN A 294 9.69 -18.07 -1.00
CA GLN A 294 11.08 -18.47 -1.23
C GLN A 294 11.41 -19.84 -0.65
N VAL A 295 10.80 -20.17 0.49
CA VAL A 295 11.04 -21.42 1.23
C VAL A 295 9.81 -22.33 1.27
N GLY A 296 8.64 -21.85 0.82
CA GLY A 296 7.38 -22.60 0.83
C GLY A 296 6.76 -22.78 2.21
N THR A 297 7.23 -22.04 3.22
CA THR A 297 6.79 -22.16 4.62
C THR A 297 5.60 -21.26 4.90
N THR A 298 4.54 -21.80 5.51
CA THR A 298 3.43 -20.98 6.02
C THR A 298 3.75 -20.44 7.41
N TYR A 299 3.57 -19.13 7.57
CA TYR A 299 3.67 -18.42 8.83
C TYR A 299 2.29 -18.02 9.33
N VAL A 300 2.11 -18.15 10.64
CA VAL A 300 0.85 -17.86 11.31
C VAL A 300 1.09 -17.00 12.54
N PRO A 301 0.18 -16.07 12.85
CA PRO A 301 0.25 -15.38 14.12
C PRO A 301 -0.05 -16.39 15.23
N VAL A 302 0.98 -16.69 16.02
CA VAL A 302 1.08 -17.84 16.94
C VAL A 302 -0.15 -18.04 17.82
N ARG A 303 -0.66 -16.95 18.39
CA ARG A 303 -1.76 -16.97 19.36
C ARG A 303 -3.02 -17.64 18.80
N PHE A 304 -3.43 -17.25 17.60
CA PHE A 304 -4.68 -17.73 17.02
C PHE A 304 -4.67 -19.23 16.80
N ILE A 305 -3.53 -19.80 16.39
CA ILE A 305 -3.40 -21.24 16.19
C ILE A 305 -3.32 -21.95 17.53
N THR A 306 -2.42 -21.53 18.42
CA THR A 306 -2.21 -22.18 19.71
C THR A 306 -3.49 -22.22 20.55
N GLU A 307 -4.22 -21.12 20.65
CA GLU A 307 -5.46 -21.06 21.46
C GLU A 307 -6.57 -21.95 20.88
N HIS A 308 -6.70 -22.04 19.54
CA HIS A 308 -7.64 -22.99 18.91
C HIS A 308 -7.25 -24.46 19.13
N LEU A 309 -5.96 -24.74 19.34
CA LEU A 309 -5.47 -26.07 19.72
C LEU A 309 -5.62 -26.35 21.23
N GLY A 310 -6.16 -25.40 22.01
CA GLY A 310 -6.32 -25.50 23.46
C GLY A 310 -5.07 -25.13 24.26
N GLY A 311 -4.04 -24.58 23.62
CA GLY A 311 -2.80 -24.16 24.25
C GLY A 311 -2.86 -22.73 24.81
N GLN A 312 -1.79 -22.33 25.50
CA GLN A 312 -1.63 -21.01 26.07
C GLN A 312 -0.45 -20.30 25.42
N VAL A 313 -0.58 -18.97 25.26
CA VAL A 313 0.49 -18.10 24.77
C VAL A 313 0.74 -16.99 25.77
N HIS A 314 1.95 -16.93 26.32
CA HIS A 314 2.39 -15.86 27.20
C HIS A 314 3.51 -15.06 26.53
N TRP A 315 3.44 -13.74 26.66
CA TRP A 315 4.44 -12.83 26.11
C TRP A 315 4.99 -11.94 27.22
N SER A 316 6.31 -11.93 27.40
CA SER A 316 6.99 -11.10 28.39
C SER A 316 8.42 -10.79 27.96
N ASN A 317 8.82 -9.51 28.02
CA ASN A 317 10.20 -9.06 27.85
C ASN A 317 10.94 -9.57 26.60
N GLY A 318 10.24 -9.72 25.46
CA GLY A 318 10.87 -10.22 24.22
C GLY A 318 10.86 -11.75 24.09
N ILE A 319 10.24 -12.45 25.05
CA ILE A 319 10.12 -13.89 25.11
C ILE A 319 8.65 -14.28 24.92
N LEU A 320 8.41 -15.18 23.97
CA LEU A 320 7.12 -15.78 23.70
C LEU A 320 7.14 -17.22 24.18
N ASP A 321 6.32 -17.53 25.17
CA ASP A 321 6.10 -18.88 25.66
C ASP A 321 4.80 -19.44 25.08
N VAL A 322 4.87 -20.63 24.54
CA VAL A 322 3.75 -21.39 24.00
C VAL A 322 3.70 -22.73 24.72
N THR A 323 2.57 -23.04 25.36
CA THR A 323 2.41 -24.29 26.10
C THR A 323 1.14 -25.01 25.71
N LEU A 324 1.21 -26.33 25.61
CA LEU A 324 0.04 -27.20 25.49
C LEU A 324 0.42 -28.56 26.08
N ASN A 325 -0.39 -29.05 27.03
CA ASN A 325 -0.09 -30.26 27.79
C ASN A 325 1.31 -30.19 28.45
N GLU A 326 2.16 -31.18 28.25
CA GLU A 326 3.53 -31.24 28.78
C GLU A 326 4.57 -30.57 27.87
N THR A 327 4.15 -30.05 26.72
CA THR A 327 5.05 -29.44 25.73
C THR A 327 5.12 -27.93 25.93
N ALA A 328 6.33 -27.41 26.07
CA ALA A 328 6.63 -25.99 26.16
C ALA A 328 7.59 -25.58 25.03
N MET A 329 7.24 -24.52 24.31
CA MET A 329 8.09 -23.88 23.32
C MET A 329 8.36 -22.43 23.72
N THR A 330 9.62 -22.05 23.83
CA THR A 330 10.03 -20.68 24.17
C THR A 330 10.78 -20.06 22.99
N PHE A 331 10.26 -18.95 22.49
CA PHE A 331 10.85 -18.18 21.40
C PHE A 331 11.44 -16.88 21.92
N ASN A 332 12.73 -16.68 21.69
CA ASN A 332 13.39 -15.40 21.98
C ASN A 332 13.41 -14.55 20.72
N ILE A 333 12.60 -13.49 20.66
CA ILE A 333 12.45 -12.69 19.43
C ILE A 333 13.72 -11.88 19.10
N LYS A 334 14.65 -11.71 20.06
CA LYS A 334 15.99 -11.18 19.76
C LYS A 334 16.85 -12.18 19.00
N ASN A 335 16.66 -13.47 19.24
CA ASN A 335 17.31 -14.57 18.53
C ASN A 335 16.32 -15.26 17.61
N LYS A 336 15.99 -14.59 16.50
CA LYS A 336 14.90 -14.93 15.56
C LYS A 336 14.99 -16.31 14.91
N GLN A 337 16.08 -17.07 15.11
CA GLN A 337 16.32 -18.35 14.44
C GLN A 337 16.29 -19.56 15.40
N MET A 338 16.17 -19.33 16.72
CA MET A 338 16.19 -20.41 17.73
C MET A 338 14.87 -20.52 18.50
N VAL A 339 14.50 -21.75 18.84
CA VAL A 339 13.38 -22.09 19.73
C VAL A 339 13.87 -23.06 20.79
N GLN A 340 13.37 -22.95 22.02
CA GLN A 340 13.58 -23.97 23.04
C GLN A 340 12.35 -24.87 23.13
N ILE A 341 12.51 -26.18 22.92
CA ILE A 341 11.45 -27.18 23.09
C ILE A 341 11.74 -27.97 24.35
N ASN A 342 10.89 -27.85 25.36
CA ASN A 342 11.07 -28.48 26.68
C ASN A 342 12.46 -28.18 27.30
N GLY A 343 12.97 -26.97 27.08
CA GLY A 343 14.27 -26.51 27.58
C GLY A 343 15.49 -26.93 26.74
N ILE A 344 15.29 -27.59 25.60
CA ILE A 344 16.36 -27.96 24.66
C ILE A 344 16.33 -26.99 23.48
N ASP A 345 17.48 -26.38 23.16
CA ASP A 345 17.62 -25.49 22.00
C ASP A 345 17.47 -26.27 20.68
N ASP A 346 16.71 -25.70 19.75
CA ASP A 346 16.50 -26.20 18.38
C ASP A 346 16.45 -25.04 17.37
N GLU A 347 16.78 -25.30 16.11
CA GLU A 347 16.77 -24.31 15.03
C GLU A 347 15.38 -24.24 14.37
N LEU A 348 14.81 -23.04 14.20
CA LEU A 348 13.52 -22.86 13.53
C LEU A 348 13.56 -23.18 12.02
N GLY A 349 14.77 -23.30 11.43
CA GLY A 349 15.00 -23.38 9.98
C GLY A 349 14.58 -22.12 9.20
N SER A 350 13.94 -21.14 9.84
CA SER A 350 13.46 -19.90 9.26
C SER A 350 13.15 -18.85 10.34
N GLU A 351 13.23 -17.56 10.01
CA GLU A 351 13.18 -16.48 11.02
C GLU A 351 11.78 -16.18 11.55
N ILE A 352 11.67 -15.90 12.84
CA ILE A 352 10.45 -15.35 13.46
C ILE A 352 10.20 -13.93 12.95
N ILE A 353 8.95 -13.66 12.56
CA ILE A 353 8.52 -12.38 12.00
C ILE A 353 7.67 -11.62 13.03
N GLU A 354 7.98 -10.35 13.26
CA GLU A 354 7.18 -9.45 14.10
C GLU A 354 6.51 -8.41 13.20
N ARG A 355 5.17 -8.35 13.22
CA ARG A 355 4.39 -7.53 12.29
C ARG A 355 3.01 -7.18 12.85
N HIS A 356 2.55 -5.94 12.70
CA HIS A 356 1.26 -5.46 13.21
C HIS A 356 0.98 -5.86 14.67
N HIS A 357 1.99 -5.77 15.54
CA HIS A 357 1.92 -6.21 16.95
C HIS A 357 1.62 -7.71 17.14
N ARG A 358 1.87 -8.54 16.13
CA ARG A 358 1.75 -10.00 16.14
C ARG A 358 3.08 -10.67 15.88
N ILE A 359 3.26 -11.83 16.49
CA ILE A 359 4.43 -12.69 16.30
C ILE A 359 4.02 -13.85 15.40
N TYR A 360 4.73 -13.98 14.30
CA TYR A 360 4.53 -14.98 13.27
C TYR A 360 5.64 -16.01 13.32
N VAL A 361 5.26 -17.28 13.37
CA VAL A 361 6.21 -18.40 13.35
C VAL A 361 5.79 -19.44 12.32
N PRO A 362 6.69 -20.33 11.89
CA PRO A 362 6.37 -21.43 11.00
C PRO A 362 5.26 -22.29 11.58
N LEU A 363 4.16 -22.47 10.83
CA LEU A 363 2.99 -23.20 11.31
C LEU A 363 3.34 -24.62 11.74
N ARG A 364 4.08 -25.35 10.88
CA ARG A 364 4.44 -26.75 11.13
C ARG A 364 5.27 -26.91 12.39
N LEU A 365 6.15 -25.97 12.70
CA LEU A 365 6.93 -26.01 13.93
C LEU A 365 6.02 -26.00 15.15
N ILE A 366 5.02 -25.12 15.22
CA ILE A 366 4.07 -25.15 16.34
C ILE A 366 3.28 -26.46 16.31
N THR A 367 2.61 -26.75 15.20
CA THR A 367 1.60 -27.80 15.17
C THR A 367 2.20 -29.18 15.36
N GLU A 368 3.32 -29.49 14.69
CA GLU A 368 3.94 -30.81 14.74
C GLU A 368 4.64 -31.05 16.09
N THR A 369 5.28 -30.02 16.67
CA THR A 369 5.85 -30.10 18.02
C THR A 369 4.76 -30.30 19.08
N LEU A 370 3.57 -29.72 18.87
CA LEU A 370 2.40 -29.94 19.73
C LEU A 370 1.65 -31.25 19.44
N GLY A 371 2.14 -32.09 18.52
CA GLY A 371 1.59 -33.41 18.23
C GLY A 371 0.46 -33.45 17.19
N PHE A 372 0.18 -32.34 16.50
CA PHE A 372 -0.84 -32.26 15.46
C PHE A 372 -0.29 -32.52 14.06
N ARG A 373 -1.15 -32.99 13.17
CA ARG A 373 -0.84 -33.21 11.75
C ARG A 373 -1.35 -32.06 10.91
N VAL A 374 -0.55 -31.66 9.93
CA VAL A 374 -0.86 -30.59 8.98
C VAL A 374 -1.11 -31.17 7.59
N GLN A 375 -2.25 -30.86 6.99
CA GLN A 375 -2.58 -31.21 5.62
C GLN A 375 -2.88 -29.95 4.79
N TRP A 376 -2.30 -29.84 3.60
CA TRP A 376 -2.58 -28.78 2.64
C TRP A 376 -3.63 -29.22 1.61
N GLU A 377 -4.61 -28.36 1.37
CA GLU A 377 -5.62 -28.51 0.32
C GLU A 377 -5.46 -27.41 -0.73
N GLN A 378 -4.96 -27.80 -1.91
CA GLN A 378 -4.53 -26.87 -2.95
C GLN A 378 -5.68 -26.05 -3.54
N GLU A 379 -6.82 -26.68 -3.84
CA GLU A 379 -7.95 -26.03 -4.52
C GLU A 379 -8.56 -24.91 -3.67
N THR A 380 -8.65 -25.13 -2.36
CA THR A 380 -9.26 -24.20 -1.41
C THR A 380 -8.23 -23.37 -0.65
N ARG A 381 -6.93 -23.54 -0.93
CA ARG A 381 -5.80 -22.96 -0.17
C ARG A 381 -5.97 -23.07 1.34
N THR A 382 -6.44 -24.24 1.80
CA THR A 382 -6.76 -24.48 3.20
C THR A 382 -5.74 -25.40 3.84
N ILE A 383 -5.23 -25.01 5.00
CA ILE A 383 -4.46 -25.88 5.89
C ILE A 383 -5.40 -26.48 6.93
N LYS A 384 -5.44 -27.81 7.01
CA LYS A 384 -6.20 -28.57 8.00
C LYS A 384 -5.25 -29.10 9.06
N ILE A 385 -5.51 -28.76 10.31
CA ILE A 385 -4.76 -29.18 11.50
C ILE A 385 -5.65 -30.16 12.28
N LYS A 386 -5.13 -31.35 12.58
CA LYS A 386 -5.87 -32.46 13.23
C LYS A 386 -5.02 -33.23 14.22
#